data_AF-E0CX80-F1
#
_entry.id   AF-E0CX80-F1
#
_cell.length_a   1.000
_cell.length_b   1.000
_cell.length_c   1.000
_cell.angle_alpha   90.00
_cell.angle_beta   90.00
_cell.angle_gamma   90.00
#
_symmetry.space_group_name_H-M   'P 1'
#
loop_
_entity.id
_entity.type
_entity.pdbx_description
1 polymer ?
#
loop_
_entity_poly.entity_id
_entity_poly.type
_entity_poly.pdbx_seq_one_letter_code
_entity_poly.pdbx_strand_id
1 'polypeptide(L)'
;MWRSLGLALALCLLPYGGAESQGQSSACYKAPEWYIGDQNPMLNSEGKVTVVALLQASCYLCLLQASRLEDLRIKLESQGYFNISYIVVNHQGSPSQLKHSHLKKQVSEHIAVYRQEEDGIDVWTLLNGNKDDFLIYDRCGRLVYHLGLPYSFLTFPYVEEAIKIAYCEERCGNCNL
;
A
#
# COMPACT_ATOMS: atom_id res chain seq x y z
N MET A 1 -14.75 17.00 -26.99
CA MET A 1 -13.30 16.83 -27.24
C MET A 1 -12.53 17.51 -26.12
N TRP A 2 -12.05 16.78 -25.12
CA TRP A 2 -10.87 17.20 -24.35
C TRP A 2 -10.07 15.97 -23.96
N ARG A 3 -8.80 16.01 -24.37
CA ARG A 3 -7.81 14.95 -24.24
C ARG A 3 -7.09 15.17 -22.92
N SER A 4 -7.37 14.36 -21.91
CA SER A 4 -6.59 14.34 -20.65
C SER A 4 -5.60 13.17 -20.59
N LEU A 5 -5.49 12.37 -21.65
CA LEU A 5 -4.71 11.12 -21.67
C LEU A 5 -3.18 11.29 -21.75
N GLY A 6 -2.64 12.51 -21.65
CA GLY A 6 -1.23 12.78 -21.96
C GLY A 6 -0.28 13.00 -20.78
N LEU A 7 -0.76 13.28 -19.56
CA LEU A 7 0.10 13.77 -18.49
C LEU A 7 0.83 12.68 -17.69
N ALA A 8 0.26 11.48 -17.57
CA ALA A 8 0.84 10.42 -16.73
C ALA A 8 2.15 9.84 -17.33
N LEU A 9 2.24 9.71 -18.66
CA LEU A 9 3.43 9.17 -19.33
C LEU A 9 4.65 10.09 -19.24
N ALA A 10 4.46 11.40 -19.07
CA ALA A 10 5.57 12.35 -18.95
C ALA A 10 6.23 12.33 -17.57
N LEU A 11 5.50 11.97 -16.51
CA LEU A 11 6.02 11.95 -15.13
C LEU A 11 7.01 10.80 -14.89
N CYS A 12 6.85 9.66 -15.57
CA CYS A 12 7.78 8.54 -15.48
C CYS A 12 9.14 8.79 -16.18
N LEU A 13 9.28 9.90 -16.93
CA LEU A 13 10.48 10.23 -17.71
C LEU A 13 11.40 11.25 -17.03
N LEU A 14 11.07 11.72 -15.83
CA LEU A 14 11.94 12.64 -15.09
C LEU A 14 13.05 11.84 -14.38
N PRO A 15 14.35 12.13 -14.64
CA PRO A 15 15.44 11.48 -13.93
C PRO A 15 15.35 11.86 -12.45
N TYR A 16 14.87 10.95 -11.62
CA TYR A 16 14.79 11.13 -10.19
C TYR A 16 16.23 11.14 -9.64
N GLY A 17 16.66 12.29 -9.11
CA GLY A 17 17.95 12.42 -8.44
C GLY A 17 18.00 11.45 -7.25
N GLY A 18 18.91 10.49 -7.30
CA GLY A 18 19.02 9.41 -6.33
C GLY A 18 19.32 9.93 -4.92
N ALA A 19 18.38 9.71 -4.00
CA ALA A 19 18.67 9.59 -2.59
C ALA A 19 18.78 8.09 -2.27
N GLU A 20 19.89 7.70 -1.66
CA GLU A 20 20.17 6.33 -1.22
C GLU A 20 19.05 5.85 -0.30
N SER A 21 18.19 4.94 -0.78
CA SER A 21 17.33 4.15 0.09
C SER A 21 18.16 2.99 0.64
N GLN A 22 18.18 2.84 1.96
CA GLN A 22 18.72 1.62 2.56
C GLN A 22 17.85 0.45 2.14
N GLY A 23 18.48 -0.51 1.45
CA GLY A 23 17.89 -1.79 1.09
C GLY A 23 16.85 -1.65 -0.01
N GLN A 24 17.31 -1.58 -1.25
CA GLN A 24 16.54 -2.05 -2.39
C GLN A 24 16.23 -3.53 -2.12
N SER A 25 15.11 -3.79 -1.43
CA SER A 25 14.63 -5.14 -1.19
C SER A 25 14.28 -5.70 -2.57
N SER A 26 15.19 -6.48 -3.13
CA SER A 26 15.06 -7.29 -4.34
C SER A 26 14.06 -8.44 -4.16
N ALA A 27 13.00 -8.22 -3.39
CA ALA A 27 12.05 -9.23 -3.00
C ALA A 27 11.08 -9.52 -4.15
N CYS A 28 11.55 -10.03 -5.29
CA CYS A 28 10.66 -10.57 -6.33
C CYS A 28 9.99 -11.88 -5.87
N TYR A 29 9.21 -11.80 -4.80
CA TYR A 29 8.36 -12.85 -4.31
C TYR A 29 6.93 -12.42 -4.60
N LYS A 30 6.18 -13.33 -5.22
CA LYS A 30 4.72 -13.20 -5.27
C LYS A 30 4.23 -13.12 -3.82
N ALA A 31 3.28 -12.23 -3.56
CA ALA A 31 2.64 -12.17 -2.25
C ALA A 31 2.18 -13.58 -1.83
N PRO A 32 2.36 -13.99 -0.55
CA PRO A 32 1.72 -15.20 -0.09
C PRO A 32 0.21 -15.07 -0.30
N GLU A 33 -0.50 -16.18 -0.53
CA GLU A 33 -1.95 -16.13 -0.55
C GLU A 33 -2.47 -15.90 0.86
N TRP A 34 -3.40 -14.96 1.01
CA TRP A 34 -4.02 -14.63 2.28
C TRP A 34 -5.47 -14.20 2.08
N TYR A 35 -6.27 -14.43 3.12
CA TYR A 35 -7.71 -14.24 3.09
C TYR A 35 -8.18 -13.50 4.33
N ILE A 36 -9.26 -12.74 4.19
CA ILE A 36 -10.00 -12.17 5.31
C ILE A 36 -11.47 -12.57 5.12
N GLY A 37 -11.93 -13.52 5.94
CA GLY A 37 -13.12 -14.31 5.66
C GLY A 37 -12.98 -15.01 4.30
N ASP A 38 -13.99 -14.90 3.45
CA ASP A 38 -14.00 -15.52 2.11
C ASP A 38 -13.33 -14.65 1.02
N GLN A 39 -12.76 -13.50 1.38
CA GLN A 39 -12.18 -12.56 0.42
C GLN A 39 -10.66 -12.73 0.35
N ASN A 40 -10.13 -12.75 -0.88
CA ASN A 40 -8.69 -12.59 -1.16
C ASN A 40 -8.46 -11.17 -1.70
N PRO A 41 -7.94 -10.23 -0.88
CA PRO A 41 -7.81 -8.84 -1.29
C PRO A 41 -6.78 -8.61 -2.42
N MET A 42 -5.83 -9.53 -2.59
CA MET A 42 -4.84 -9.44 -3.66
C MET A 42 -5.42 -9.80 -5.03
N LEU A 43 -6.32 -10.79 -5.11
CA LEU A 43 -7.02 -11.14 -6.36
C LEU A 43 -7.86 -9.96 -6.90
N ASN A 44 -8.49 -9.19 -6.00
CA ASN A 44 -9.26 -8.01 -6.39
C ASN A 44 -8.40 -6.85 -6.94
N SER A 45 -7.07 -6.95 -6.79
CA SER A 45 -6.11 -5.91 -7.15
C SER A 45 -5.24 -6.29 -8.37
N GLU A 46 -5.53 -7.42 -9.04
CA GLU A 46 -4.75 -7.87 -10.21
C GLU A 46 -4.62 -6.78 -11.29
N GLY A 47 -3.41 -6.63 -11.84
CA GLY A 47 -3.09 -5.63 -12.86
C GLY A 47 -2.88 -4.20 -12.33
N LYS A 48 -3.03 -3.99 -11.02
CA LYS A 48 -2.86 -2.68 -10.35
C LYS A 48 -1.64 -2.70 -9.43
N VAL A 49 -0.99 -1.56 -9.30
CA VAL A 49 -0.12 -1.35 -8.13
C VAL A 49 -1.01 -1.42 -6.90
N THR A 50 -0.57 -2.17 -5.90
CA THR A 50 -1.36 -2.40 -4.68
C THR A 50 -0.56 -1.94 -3.46
N VAL A 51 -1.17 -1.10 -2.64
CA VAL A 51 -0.59 -0.56 -1.41
C VAL A 51 -1.34 -1.19 -0.24
N VAL A 52 -0.63 -1.99 0.55
CA VAL A 52 -1.15 -2.61 1.78
C VAL A 52 -0.54 -1.90 2.98
N ALA A 53 -1.38 -1.29 3.81
CA ALA A 53 -0.98 -0.63 5.05
C ALA A 53 -1.40 -1.46 6.27
N LEU A 54 -0.45 -1.75 7.16
CA LEU A 54 -0.69 -2.51 8.38
C LEU A 54 -0.93 -1.55 9.55
N LEU A 55 -2.20 -1.19 9.76
CA LEU A 55 -2.61 -0.18 10.74
C LEU A 55 -3.51 -0.78 11.83
N GLN A 56 -3.34 -0.37 13.08
CA GLN A 56 -4.22 -0.80 14.16
C GLN A 56 -5.16 0.33 14.62
N ALA A 57 -6.46 0.06 14.71
CA ALA A 57 -7.46 1.06 15.07
C ALA A 57 -7.37 1.57 16.52
N SER A 58 -6.62 0.86 17.37
CA SER A 58 -6.36 1.25 18.76
C SER A 58 -5.24 2.28 18.92
N CYS A 59 -4.49 2.61 17.86
CA CYS A 59 -3.32 3.49 17.92
C CYS A 59 -3.59 4.85 17.27
N TYR A 60 -3.32 5.93 18.01
CA TYR A 60 -3.49 7.30 17.51
C TYR A 60 -2.67 7.57 16.24
N LEU A 61 -1.40 7.14 16.22
CA LEU A 61 -0.55 7.33 15.05
C LEU A 61 -1.09 6.58 13.83
N CYS A 62 -1.55 5.34 14.00
CA CYS A 62 -2.14 4.57 12.90
C CYS A 62 -3.38 5.23 12.32
N LEU A 63 -4.24 5.84 13.15
CA LEU A 63 -5.41 6.60 12.68
C LEU A 63 -4.98 7.84 11.86
N LEU A 64 -3.93 8.54 12.30
CA LEU A 64 -3.35 9.65 11.56
C LEU A 64 -2.73 9.20 10.22
N GLN A 65 -2.02 8.06 10.21
CA GLN A 65 -1.49 7.47 8.98
C GLN A 65 -2.63 7.08 8.01
N ALA A 66 -3.74 6.54 8.52
CA ALA A 66 -4.90 6.23 7.67
C ALA A 66 -5.49 7.48 6.99
N SER A 67 -5.69 8.58 7.73
CA SER A 67 -6.14 9.85 7.14
C SER A 67 -5.17 10.38 6.08
N ARG A 68 -3.86 10.25 6.32
CA ARG A 68 -2.84 10.67 5.35
C ARG A 68 -2.75 9.76 4.14
N LEU A 69 -3.12 8.49 4.26
CA LEU A 69 -3.20 7.56 3.13
C LEU A 69 -4.30 7.99 2.16
N GLU A 70 -5.44 8.49 2.67
CA GLU A 70 -6.48 9.11 1.84
C GLU A 70 -5.96 10.36 1.12
N ASP A 71 -5.27 11.26 1.85
CA ASP A 71 -4.65 12.45 1.25
C ASP A 71 -3.64 12.07 0.14
N LEU A 72 -2.81 11.04 0.39
CA LEU A 72 -1.85 10.53 -0.59
C LEU A 72 -2.54 9.95 -1.82
N ARG A 73 -3.63 9.19 -1.65
CA ARG A 73 -4.43 8.66 -2.77
C ARG A 73 -4.94 9.79 -3.67
N ILE A 74 -5.56 10.81 -3.07
CA ILE A 74 -6.09 11.99 -3.79
C ILE A 74 -4.95 12.71 -4.51
N LYS A 75 -3.82 12.90 -3.83
CA LYS A 75 -2.63 13.54 -4.41
C LYS A 75 -2.12 12.78 -5.64
N LEU A 76 -1.95 11.46 -5.53
CA LEU A 76 -1.47 10.62 -6.63
C LEU A 76 -2.43 10.65 -7.83
N GLU A 77 -3.74 10.56 -7.60
CA GLU A 77 -4.74 10.69 -8.68
C GLU A 77 -4.68 12.06 -9.35
N SER A 78 -4.55 13.14 -8.57
CA SER A 78 -4.42 14.51 -9.13
C SER A 78 -3.17 14.69 -10.00
N GLN A 79 -2.14 13.85 -9.76
CA GLN A 79 -0.90 13.80 -10.53
C GLN A 79 -0.93 12.81 -11.69
N GLY A 80 -2.05 12.12 -11.94
CA GLY A 80 -2.19 11.18 -13.06
C GLY A 80 -1.86 9.72 -12.74
N TYR A 81 -1.59 9.38 -11.49
CA TYR A 81 -1.38 8.01 -11.02
C TYR A 81 -2.73 7.38 -10.64
N PHE A 82 -3.46 6.88 -11.64
CA PHE A 82 -4.79 6.30 -11.46
C PHE A 82 -4.74 4.77 -11.31
N ASN A 83 -5.84 4.18 -10.84
CA ASN A 83 -6.01 2.72 -10.78
C ASN A 83 -4.94 2.02 -9.91
N ILE A 84 -4.62 2.63 -8.77
CA ILE A 84 -3.86 2.03 -7.67
C ILE A 84 -4.88 1.47 -6.67
N SER A 85 -4.64 0.26 -6.16
CA SER A 85 -5.45 -0.37 -5.13
C SER A 85 -4.87 -0.05 -3.75
N TYR A 86 -5.71 0.41 -2.81
CA TYR A 86 -5.29 0.73 -1.45
C TYR A 86 -6.05 -0.13 -0.45
N ILE A 87 -5.30 -0.81 0.41
CA ILE A 87 -5.81 -1.79 1.37
C ILE A 87 -5.23 -1.44 2.73
N VAL A 88 -6.08 -1.38 3.75
CA VAL A 88 -5.69 -1.30 5.15
C VAL A 88 -6.08 -2.60 5.83
N VAL A 89 -5.13 -3.28 6.47
CA VAL A 89 -5.38 -4.49 7.25
C VAL A 89 -5.36 -4.13 8.73
N ASN A 90 -6.52 -4.13 9.38
CA ASN A 90 -6.62 -3.85 10.82
C ASN A 90 -5.96 -4.96 11.64
N HIS A 91 -5.16 -4.61 12.64
CA HIS A 91 -4.54 -5.59 13.55
C HIS A 91 -5.58 -6.51 14.21
N GLN A 92 -5.26 -7.80 14.38
CA GLN A 92 -6.18 -8.82 14.88
C GLN A 92 -6.54 -8.70 16.37
N GLY A 93 -5.70 -8.04 17.17
CA GLY A 93 -5.91 -7.95 18.62
C GLY A 93 -7.20 -7.22 19.03
N SER A 94 -7.86 -7.72 20.07
CA SER A 94 -9.15 -7.24 20.60
C SER A 94 -9.30 -5.70 20.68
N PRO A 95 -8.32 -4.93 21.22
CA PRO A 95 -8.45 -3.47 21.30
C PRO A 95 -8.60 -2.79 19.93
N SER A 96 -7.96 -3.36 18.90
CA SER A 96 -8.01 -2.88 17.52
C SER A 96 -9.32 -3.29 16.84
N GLN A 97 -9.80 -4.51 17.13
CA GLN A 97 -11.05 -5.04 16.59
C GLN A 97 -12.26 -4.24 17.05
N LEU A 98 -12.33 -3.90 18.35
CA LEU A 98 -13.38 -3.06 18.92
C LEU A 98 -13.44 -1.65 18.29
N LYS A 99 -12.33 -1.17 17.73
CA LYS A 99 -12.19 0.17 17.16
C LYS A 99 -12.14 0.17 15.62
N HIS A 100 -12.36 -0.96 14.95
CA HIS A 100 -12.28 -1.05 13.47
C HIS A 100 -13.11 0.03 12.76
N SER A 101 -14.31 0.33 13.25
CA SER A 101 -15.17 1.39 12.68
C SER A 101 -14.54 2.79 12.76
N HIS A 102 -13.69 3.06 13.76
CA HIS A 102 -12.97 4.32 13.88
C HIS A 102 -11.85 4.43 12.86
N LEU A 103 -11.12 3.34 12.60
CA LEU A 103 -10.13 3.28 11.53
C LEU A 103 -10.78 3.43 10.15
N LYS A 104 -11.90 2.75 9.91
CA LYS A 104 -12.65 2.86 8.65
C LYS A 104 -13.12 4.28 8.36
N LYS A 105 -13.45 5.08 9.39
CA LYS A 105 -13.84 6.49 9.25
C LYS A 105 -12.69 7.43 8.87
N GLN A 106 -11.42 6.98 8.94
CA GLN A 106 -10.28 7.81 8.55
C GLN A 106 -10.04 7.86 7.04
N VAL A 107 -10.71 6.99 6.26
CA VAL A 107 -10.52 6.88 4.81
C VAL A 107 -11.87 6.85 4.09
N SER A 108 -11.86 7.14 2.78
CA SER A 108 -13.06 7.06 1.94
C SER A 108 -13.41 5.63 1.52
N GLU A 109 -14.52 5.42 0.80
CA GLU A 109 -14.85 4.11 0.22
C GLU A 109 -13.84 3.60 -0.82
N HIS A 110 -12.89 4.43 -1.27
CA HIS A 110 -11.85 4.05 -2.23
C HIS A 110 -10.69 3.27 -1.59
N ILE A 111 -10.64 3.19 -0.26
CA ILE A 111 -9.63 2.42 0.48
C ILE A 111 -10.34 1.31 1.25
N ALA A 112 -10.02 0.06 0.92
CA ALA A 112 -10.61 -1.09 1.59
C ALA A 112 -9.98 -1.28 2.98
N VAL A 113 -10.79 -1.20 4.05
CA VAL A 113 -10.34 -1.41 5.42
C VAL A 113 -10.84 -2.75 5.94
N TYR A 114 -9.96 -3.74 5.93
CA TYR A 114 -10.28 -5.10 6.34
C TYR A 114 -10.13 -5.31 7.84
N ARG A 115 -11.01 -6.17 8.37
CA ARG A 115 -11.03 -6.60 9.76
C ARG A 115 -10.61 -8.06 9.81
N GLN A 116 -9.45 -8.36 10.40
CA GLN A 116 -9.03 -9.74 10.64
C GLN A 116 -9.92 -10.42 11.68
N GLU A 117 -10.11 -11.74 11.56
CA GLU A 117 -10.76 -12.58 12.57
C GLU A 117 -9.83 -12.74 13.79
N GLU A 118 -10.38 -12.73 15.00
CA GLU A 118 -9.57 -12.72 16.24
C GLU A 118 -8.79 -14.02 16.46
N ASP A 119 -9.35 -15.16 16.03
CA ASP A 119 -8.75 -16.50 16.12
C ASP A 119 -8.26 -17.04 14.77
N GLY A 120 -8.21 -16.18 13.74
CA GLY A 120 -7.78 -16.53 12.39
C GLY A 120 -6.26 -16.55 12.23
N ILE A 121 -5.81 -16.77 10.99
CA ILE A 121 -4.41 -16.56 10.63
C ILE A 121 -4.10 -15.06 10.75
N ASP A 122 -3.04 -14.72 11.49
CA ASP A 122 -2.54 -13.35 11.54
C ASP A 122 -1.88 -12.97 10.21
N VAL A 123 -2.62 -12.19 9.42
CA VAL A 123 -2.17 -11.69 8.12
C VAL A 123 -0.92 -10.82 8.28
N TRP A 124 -0.76 -10.10 9.39
CA TRP A 124 0.44 -9.28 9.60
C TRP A 124 1.68 -10.16 9.70
N THR A 125 1.62 -11.21 10.52
CA THR A 125 2.69 -12.21 10.64
C THR A 125 2.95 -12.92 9.31
N LEU A 126 1.90 -13.31 8.57
CA LEU A 126 2.04 -13.97 7.26
C LEU A 126 2.74 -13.08 6.23
N LEU A 127 2.49 -11.77 6.27
CA LEU A 127 3.14 -10.77 5.41
C LEU A 127 4.52 -10.34 5.93
N ASN A 128 5.01 -10.96 7.02
CA ASN A 128 6.25 -10.57 7.71
C ASN A 128 6.27 -9.07 8.07
N GLY A 129 5.10 -8.49 8.36
CA GLY A 129 4.93 -7.06 8.56
C GLY A 129 4.69 -6.67 10.02
N ASN A 130 5.05 -5.43 10.34
CA ASN A 130 4.86 -4.81 11.64
C ASN A 130 3.86 -3.65 11.59
N LYS A 131 3.53 -3.13 12.77
CA LYS A 131 2.68 -1.95 12.91
C LYS A 131 3.25 -0.74 12.16
N ASP A 132 2.39 -0.08 11.39
CA ASP A 132 2.70 1.06 10.52
C ASP A 132 3.56 0.70 9.30
N ASP A 133 3.72 -0.58 8.95
CA ASP A 133 4.40 -0.96 7.72
C ASP A 133 3.50 -0.74 6.48
N PHE A 134 4.14 -0.38 5.37
CA PHE A 134 3.54 -0.32 4.04
C PHE A 134 4.23 -1.34 3.13
N LEU A 135 3.42 -2.20 2.51
CA LEU A 135 3.85 -3.14 1.49
C LEU A 135 3.30 -2.68 0.14
N ILE A 136 4.19 -2.48 -0.82
CA ILE A 136 3.84 -2.02 -2.17
C ILE A 136 4.12 -3.17 -3.12
N TYR A 137 3.06 -3.57 -3.83
CA TYR A 137 3.10 -4.62 -4.83
C TYR A 137 2.96 -4.03 -6.22
N ASP A 138 3.71 -4.59 -7.16
CA ASP A 138 3.56 -4.26 -8.58
C ASP A 138 2.27 -4.83 -9.18
N ARG A 139 2.06 -4.58 -10.48
CA ARG A 139 0.85 -5.03 -11.20
C ARG A 139 0.72 -6.55 -11.33
N CYS A 140 1.78 -7.29 -11.02
CA CYS A 140 1.83 -8.75 -11.08
C CYS A 140 1.75 -9.38 -9.67
N GLY A 141 1.46 -8.56 -8.65
CA GLY A 141 1.27 -9.01 -7.27
C GLY A 141 2.58 -9.40 -6.59
N ARG A 142 3.71 -8.88 -7.05
CA ARG A 142 5.03 -9.13 -6.45
C ARG A 142 5.37 -7.98 -5.53
N LEU A 143 5.87 -8.30 -4.33
CA LEU A 143 6.29 -7.28 -3.37
C LEU A 143 7.49 -6.53 -3.94
N VAL A 144 7.45 -5.21 -4.05
CA VAL A 144 8.60 -4.43 -4.57
C VAL A 144 9.16 -3.47 -3.51
N TYR A 145 8.34 -3.06 -2.55
CA TYR A 145 8.81 -2.34 -1.36
C TYR A 145 8.11 -2.83 -0.10
N HIS A 146 8.89 -2.97 0.97
CA HIS A 146 8.40 -3.14 2.33
C HIS A 146 9.03 -2.04 3.18
N LEU A 147 8.22 -1.06 3.55
CA LEU A 147 8.64 0.13 4.27
C LEU A 147 8.12 0.05 5.69
N GLY A 148 9.03 -0.06 6.66
CA GLY A 148 8.72 0.12 8.08
C GLY A 148 9.11 1.51 8.57
N LEU A 149 8.83 1.79 9.84
CA LEU A 149 9.28 3.04 10.46
C LEU A 149 10.82 3.15 10.44
N PRO A 150 11.39 4.35 10.19
CA PRO A 150 10.71 5.64 10.02
C PRO A 150 10.23 5.94 8.59
N TYR A 151 10.56 5.10 7.60
CA TYR A 151 10.29 5.34 6.19
C TYR A 151 8.81 5.21 5.82
N SER A 152 8.03 4.46 6.60
CA SER A 152 6.59 4.35 6.44
C SER A 152 5.79 5.57 6.88
N PHE A 153 6.44 6.57 7.48
CA PHE A 153 5.74 7.72 8.02
C PHE A 153 5.30 8.68 6.90
N LEU A 154 4.00 8.74 6.59
CA LEU A 154 3.43 9.51 5.46
C LEU A 154 3.62 11.04 5.48
N THR A 155 4.29 11.61 6.49
CA THR A 155 4.81 12.99 6.39
C THR A 155 5.98 13.08 5.41
N PHE A 156 6.71 11.98 5.24
CA PHE A 156 7.88 11.89 4.37
C PHE A 156 7.52 11.23 3.03
N PRO A 157 8.30 11.49 1.96
CA PRO A 157 7.91 11.10 0.61
C PRO A 157 8.16 9.62 0.29
N TYR A 158 8.73 8.80 1.19
CA TYR A 158 9.22 7.47 0.84
C TYR A 158 8.14 6.52 0.30
N VAL A 159 6.96 6.49 0.94
CA VAL A 159 5.83 5.67 0.48
C VAL A 159 5.30 6.19 -0.86
N GLU A 160 5.16 7.50 -1.01
CA GLU A 160 4.74 8.13 -2.27
C GLU A 160 5.68 7.78 -3.42
N GLU A 161 6.99 7.88 -3.21
CA GLU A 161 8.00 7.59 -4.24
C GLU A 161 8.07 6.10 -4.58
N ALA A 162 8.00 5.22 -3.58
CA ALA A 162 7.94 3.79 -3.82
C ALA A 162 6.69 3.40 -4.66
N ILE A 163 5.55 4.05 -4.43
CA ILE A 163 4.33 3.85 -5.24
C ILE A 163 4.56 4.34 -6.68
N LYS A 164 5.13 5.54 -6.87
CA LYS A 164 5.39 6.08 -8.21
C LYS A 164 6.37 5.22 -9.00
N ILE A 165 7.44 4.73 -8.36
CA ILE A 165 8.41 3.82 -8.98
C ILE A 165 7.69 2.53 -9.41
N ALA A 166 6.98 1.87 -8.49
CA ALA A 166 6.22 0.66 -8.79
C ALA A 166 5.15 0.87 -9.89
N TYR A 167 4.62 2.09 -10.02
CA TYR A 167 3.65 2.44 -11.05
C TYR A 167 4.27 2.61 -12.43
N CYS A 168 5.46 3.20 -12.50
CA CYS A 168 6.18 3.52 -13.72
C CYS A 168 6.99 2.35 -14.28
N GLU A 169 7.40 1.40 -13.44
CA GLU A 169 8.08 0.20 -13.90
C GLU A 169 7.19 -0.66 -14.82
N GLU A 170 7.82 -1.40 -15.73
CA GLU A 170 7.12 -2.31 -16.63
C GLU A 170 6.28 -3.31 -15.85
N ARG A 171 5.13 -3.71 -16.44
CA ARG A 171 4.05 -4.45 -15.76
C ARG A 171 4.54 -5.56 -14.81
N CYS A 172 5.58 -6.31 -15.20
CA CYS A 172 6.23 -7.30 -14.34
C CYS A 172 7.77 -7.29 -14.51
N GLY A 173 8.47 -6.17 -14.25
CA GLY A 173 9.94 -6.02 -14.39
C GLY A 173 10.83 -7.23 -14.01
N ASN A 174 12.07 -7.28 -14.49
CA ASN A 174 12.94 -8.45 -14.36
C ASN A 174 13.30 -8.79 -12.90
N CYS A 175 13.14 -10.07 -12.53
CA CYS A 175 13.42 -10.60 -11.20
C CYS A 175 14.80 -11.23 -11.04
N ASN A 176 15.65 -11.10 -12.05
CA ASN A 176 17.00 -11.63 -12.00
C ASN A 176 17.88 -10.62 -11.27
N LEU A 177 18.36 -11.02 -10.09
CA LEU A 177 19.49 -10.43 -9.39
C LEU A 177 20.80 -10.72 -10.13
#